data_AF-A0A529ZJC5-F1
#
_entry.id   AF-A0A529ZJC5-F1
#
_cell.length_a   1.000
_cell.length_b   1.000
_cell.length_c   1.000
_cell.angle_alpha   90.00
_cell.angle_beta   90.00
_cell.angle_gamma   90.00
#
_symmetry.space_group_name_H-M   'P 1'
#
loop_
_entity.id
_entity.type
_entity.pdbx_description
1 polymer ?
#
loop_
_entity_poly.entity_id
_entity_poly.type
_entity_poly.pdbx_seq_one_letter_code
_entity_poly.pdbx_strand_id
1 'polypeptide(L)'
;ARTKEGTLQVELAHLNYQKGRLVRSWTHLERQRGGAGFLGGPGETQIESDRRILQDKITKLKHELETVRRTRDLHRAKRKKVPFPVVAIVGYTNAGKSTLFNRLTGAGVLAEDMLFATLDPTLRRVRLPHGTPIILSDTVGFISDLPTHLVAAFRATLEEVVEADLVLHLRDISDPDTAAQAEDVERI
;
A
#
# COMPACT_ATOMS: atom_id res chain seq x y z
N ALA A 1 -2.28 -8.19 -10.08
CA ALA A 1 -0.87 -7.96 -10.52
C ALA A 1 -0.13 -7.26 -9.37
N ARG A 2 1.18 -7.47 -9.18
CA ARG A 2 1.98 -6.80 -8.13
C ARG A 2 2.77 -5.66 -8.77
N THR A 3 2.45 -4.39 -8.50
CA THR A 3 3.31 -3.28 -8.95
C THR A 3 4.70 -3.33 -8.32
N LYS A 4 5.68 -2.83 -9.08
CA LYS A 4 7.06 -2.62 -8.61
C LYS A 4 7.10 -1.77 -7.34
N GLU A 5 6.21 -0.79 -7.21
CA GLU A 5 6.11 0.04 -6.00
C GLU A 5 5.66 -0.77 -4.78
N GLY A 6 4.55 -1.51 -4.90
CA GLY A 6 4.03 -2.34 -3.80
C GLY A 6 5.06 -3.35 -3.31
N THR A 7 5.79 -4.00 -4.22
CA THR A 7 6.87 -4.92 -3.85
C THR A 7 8.02 -4.22 -3.12
N LEU A 8 8.45 -3.04 -3.59
CA LEU A 8 9.53 -2.27 -2.95
C LEU A 8 9.13 -1.80 -1.55
N GLN A 9 7.87 -1.42 -1.35
CA GLN A 9 7.38 -0.96 -0.05
C GLN A 9 7.24 -2.10 0.97
N VAL A 10 6.74 -3.26 0.53
CA VAL A 10 6.67 -4.47 1.38
C VAL A 10 8.08 -4.91 1.80
N GLU A 11 9.03 -4.92 0.86
CA GLU A 11 10.42 -5.27 1.14
C GLU A 11 11.09 -4.28 2.10
N LEU A 12 10.86 -2.97 1.89
CA LEU A 12 11.34 -1.93 2.80
C LEU A 12 10.76 -2.08 4.21
N ALA A 13 9.47 -2.39 4.33
CA ALA A 13 8.82 -2.62 5.62
C ALA A 13 9.40 -3.86 6.33
N HIS A 14 9.65 -4.94 5.58
CA HIS A 14 10.25 -6.16 6.10
C HIS A 14 11.67 -5.91 6.65
N LEU A 15 12.53 -5.20 5.91
CA LEU A 15 13.89 -4.89 6.36
C LEU A 15 13.90 -3.95 7.57
N ASN A 16 12.98 -2.98 7.65
CA ASN A 16 12.85 -2.13 8.82
C ASN A 16 12.41 -2.92 10.07
N TYR A 17 11.49 -3.88 9.91
CA TYR A 17 11.07 -4.76 10.98
C TYR A 17 12.22 -5.65 11.49
N GLN A 18 12.96 -6.28 10.56
CA GLN A 18 14.15 -7.07 10.89
C GLN A 18 15.19 -6.26 11.66
N LYS A 19 15.53 -5.06 11.16
CA LYS A 19 16.46 -4.14 11.82
C LYS A 19 16.02 -3.82 13.25
N GLY A 20 14.74 -3.50 13.45
CA GLY A 20 14.20 -3.18 14.77
C GLY A 20 14.28 -4.34 15.77
N ARG A 21 14.20 -5.59 15.28
CA ARG A 21 14.28 -6.80 16.11
C ARG A 21 15.73 -7.22 16.40
N LEU A 22 16.62 -7.13 15.41
CA LEU A 22 18.06 -7.38 15.56
C LEU A 22 18.68 -6.51 16.65
N VAL A 23 18.34 -5.22 16.69
CA VAL A 23 18.82 -4.29 17.72
C VAL A 23 18.40 -4.71 19.14
N ARG A 24 17.22 -5.33 19.32
CA ARG A 24 16.74 -5.79 20.64
C ARG A 24 17.32 -7.14 21.06
N SER A 25 17.56 -8.04 20.11
CA SER A 25 18.17 -9.33 20.40
C SER A 25 19.63 -9.19 20.83
N TRP A 26 20.34 -8.18 20.32
CA TRP A 26 21.75 -7.94 20.63
C TRP A 26 21.99 -7.25 21.98
N THR A 27 21.08 -6.37 22.43
CA THR A 27 21.17 -5.77 23.78
C THR A 27 21.02 -6.79 24.91
N HIS A 28 20.42 -7.96 24.66
CA HIS A 28 20.41 -9.09 25.60
C HIS A 28 21.72 -9.91 25.57
N LEU A 29 22.37 -10.07 24.42
CA LEU A 29 23.64 -10.78 24.27
C LEU A 29 24.82 -10.04 24.93
N GLU A 30 24.84 -8.71 24.86
CA GLU A 30 25.83 -7.88 25.56
C GLU A 30 25.72 -8.01 27.09
N ARG A 31 24.51 -8.12 27.63
CA ARG A 31 24.29 -8.22 29.09
C ARG A 31 24.61 -9.59 29.67
N GLN A 32 24.48 -10.66 28.89
CA GLN A 32 24.83 -12.01 29.35
C GLN A 32 26.35 -12.27 29.39
N ARG A 33 27.14 -11.39 28.76
CA ARG A 33 28.62 -11.39 28.75
C ARG A 33 29.24 -10.43 29.78
N GLY A 34 28.48 -10.05 30.81
CA GLY A 34 28.96 -9.17 31.88
C GLY A 34 30.11 -9.80 32.68
N GLY A 35 31.34 -9.37 32.41
CA GLY A 35 32.47 -9.55 33.31
C GLY A 35 33.80 -9.77 32.59
N ALA A 36 34.73 -8.84 32.77
CA ALA A 36 36.14 -8.89 32.37
C ALA A 36 36.45 -8.69 30.87
N GLY A 37 36.66 -7.40 30.56
CA GLY A 37 37.56 -6.84 29.55
C GLY A 37 37.95 -7.68 28.34
N PHE A 38 37.47 -7.29 27.16
CA PHE A 38 38.27 -7.26 25.93
C PHE A 38 37.60 -6.26 24.98
N LEU A 39 38.29 -5.16 24.67
CA LEU A 39 37.92 -4.24 23.60
C LEU A 39 37.79 -5.04 22.30
N GLY A 40 36.65 -4.95 21.61
CA GLY A 40 36.51 -5.28 20.19
C GLY A 40 36.80 -6.74 19.82
N GLY A 41 35.93 -7.65 20.22
CA GLY A 41 35.95 -9.03 19.72
C GLY A 41 35.32 -9.16 18.33
N PRO A 42 35.67 -10.19 17.53
CA PRO A 42 35.18 -10.40 16.15
C PRO A 42 33.65 -10.44 15.99
N GLY A 43 32.90 -10.68 17.06
CA GLY A 43 31.44 -10.62 17.06
C GLY A 43 30.86 -9.20 17.00
N GLU A 44 31.54 -8.20 17.55
CA GLU A 44 31.09 -6.80 17.54
C GLU A 44 31.27 -6.19 16.13
N THR A 45 32.36 -6.56 15.45
CA THR A 45 32.63 -6.21 14.05
C THR A 45 31.66 -6.89 13.09
N GLN A 46 31.25 -8.14 13.36
CA GLN A 46 30.22 -8.83 12.58
C GLN A 46 28.84 -8.19 12.74
N ILE A 47 28.46 -7.82 13.96
CA ILE A 47 27.21 -7.11 14.28
C ILE A 47 27.15 -5.76 13.56
N GLU A 48 28.24 -5.00 13.59
CA GLU A 48 28.32 -3.71 12.90
C GLU A 48 28.26 -3.86 11.38
N SER A 49 28.95 -4.88 10.84
CA SER A 49 28.90 -5.22 9.42
C SER A 49 27.49 -5.59 8.95
N ASP A 50 26.79 -6.46 9.67
CA ASP A 50 25.42 -6.87 9.34
C ASP A 50 24.43 -5.70 9.42
N ARG A 51 24.59 -4.83 10.44
CA ARG A 51 23.80 -3.61 10.55
C ARG A 51 24.05 -2.68 9.37
N ARG A 52 25.30 -2.54 8.92
CA ARG A 52 25.67 -1.72 7.77
C ARG A 52 25.06 -2.26 6.48
N ILE A 53 25.13 -3.58 6.25
CA ILE A 53 24.53 -4.23 5.08
C ILE A 53 23.01 -3.99 5.03
N LEU A 54 22.31 -4.14 6.15
CA LEU A 54 20.87 -3.86 6.22
C LEU A 54 20.56 -2.37 5.97
N GLN A 55 21.36 -1.47 6.52
CA GLN A 55 21.20 -0.03 6.33
C GLN A 55 21.40 0.39 4.86
N ASP A 56 22.39 -0.20 4.18
CA ASP A 56 22.67 0.06 2.77
C ASP A 56 21.52 -0.43 1.89
N LYS A 57 20.99 -1.63 2.16
CA LYS A 57 19.79 -2.16 1.48
C LYS A 57 18.58 -1.26 1.67
N ILE A 58 18.32 -0.80 2.89
CA ILE A 58 17.22 0.14 3.19
C ILE A 58 17.40 1.46 2.42
N THR A 59 18.62 1.98 2.37
CA THR A 59 18.92 3.24 1.68
C THR A 59 18.72 3.14 0.17
N LYS A 60 19.13 2.01 -0.41
CA LYS A 60 18.91 1.70 -1.82
C LYS A 60 17.42 1.59 -2.15
N LEU A 61 16.66 0.82 -1.37
CA LEU A 61 15.21 0.69 -1.56
C LEU A 61 14.49 2.03 -1.42
N LYS A 62 14.91 2.91 -0.49
CA LYS A 62 14.35 4.26 -0.38
C LYS A 62 14.58 5.11 -1.63
N HIS A 63 15.77 5.05 -2.23
CA HIS A 63 16.07 5.76 -3.49
C HIS A 63 15.26 5.21 -4.67
N GLU A 64 15.12 3.89 -4.77
CA GLU A 64 14.27 3.26 -5.78
C GLU A 64 12.81 3.68 -5.60
N LEU A 65 12.33 3.73 -4.36
CA LEU A 65 10.98 4.20 -4.04
C LEU A 65 10.76 5.66 -4.44
N GLU A 66 11.73 6.54 -4.17
CA GLU A 66 11.66 7.94 -4.56
C GLU A 66 11.58 8.11 -6.09
N THR A 67 12.33 7.29 -6.83
CA THR A 67 12.31 7.29 -8.29
C THR A 67 10.92 6.91 -8.81
N VAL A 68 10.33 5.85 -8.26
CA VAL A 68 8.98 5.42 -8.63
C VAL A 68 7.93 6.48 -8.28
N ARG A 69 8.04 7.13 -7.11
CA ARG A 69 7.18 8.25 -6.71
C ARG A 69 7.27 9.42 -7.69
N ARG A 70 8.48 9.84 -8.07
CA ARG A 70 8.67 10.92 -9.06
C ARG A 70 8.04 10.58 -10.41
N THR A 71 8.18 9.35 -10.90
CA THR A 71 7.49 8.90 -12.11
C THR A 71 5.97 9.00 -11.95
N ARG A 72 5.43 8.59 -10.80
CA ARG A 72 4.00 8.67 -10.50
C ARG A 72 3.50 10.11 -10.47
N ASP A 73 4.25 11.03 -9.85
CA ASP A 73 3.92 12.47 -9.81
C ASP A 73 3.91 13.09 -11.21
N LEU A 74 4.82 12.68 -12.10
CA LEU A 74 4.80 13.13 -13.50
C LEU A 74 3.55 12.62 -14.24
N HIS A 75 3.17 11.36 -14.03
CA HIS A 75 1.91 10.84 -14.56
C HIS A 75 0.69 11.54 -13.94
N ARG A 76 0.76 11.95 -12.67
CA ARG A 76 -0.27 12.72 -11.96
C ARG A 76 -0.43 14.13 -12.53
N ALA A 77 0.67 14.84 -12.75
CA ALA A 77 0.65 16.19 -13.34
C ALA A 77 0.08 16.19 -14.76
N LYS A 78 0.31 15.13 -15.54
CA LYS A 78 -0.36 14.93 -16.83
C LYS A 78 -1.87 14.67 -16.67
N ARG A 79 -2.29 13.94 -15.63
CA ARG A 79 -3.70 13.63 -15.33
C ARG A 79 -4.50 14.86 -14.89
N LYS A 80 -3.93 15.77 -14.08
CA LYS A 80 -4.58 17.06 -13.73
C LYS A 80 -4.90 17.95 -14.93
N LYS A 81 -4.29 17.70 -16.10
CA LYS A 81 -4.60 18.41 -17.36
C LYS A 81 -5.75 17.77 -18.15
N VAL A 82 -6.28 16.62 -17.71
CA VAL A 82 -7.41 15.95 -18.33
C VAL A 82 -8.70 16.51 -17.72
N PRO A 83 -9.64 17.03 -18.51
CA PRO A 83 -10.81 17.78 -18.02
C PRO A 83 -11.97 16.88 -17.55
N PHE A 84 -11.70 15.62 -17.20
CA PHE A 84 -12.76 14.67 -16.84
C PHE A 84 -12.78 14.46 -15.33
N PRO A 85 -13.97 14.48 -14.70
CA PRO A 85 -14.08 14.23 -13.27
C PRO A 85 -13.67 12.79 -12.95
N VAL A 86 -12.98 12.63 -11.83
CA VAL A 86 -12.47 11.38 -11.30
C VAL A 86 -13.40 10.86 -10.22
N VAL A 87 -13.83 9.61 -10.36
CA VAL A 87 -14.67 8.91 -9.40
C VAL A 87 -13.89 7.72 -8.85
N ALA A 88 -13.66 7.69 -7.54
CA ALA A 88 -12.97 6.60 -6.85
C ALA A 88 -13.97 5.68 -6.14
N ILE A 89 -13.90 4.37 -6.40
CA ILE A 89 -14.73 3.37 -5.71
C ILE A 89 -13.98 2.90 -4.46
N VAL A 90 -14.56 3.06 -3.28
CA VAL A 90 -14.00 2.65 -1.99
C VAL A 90 -14.92 1.67 -1.26
N GLY A 91 -14.38 0.92 -0.30
CA GLY A 91 -15.16 -0.03 0.50
C GLY A 91 -14.36 -1.29 0.87
N TYR A 92 -14.92 -2.14 1.72
CA TYR A 92 -14.26 -3.35 2.21
C TYR A 92 -13.92 -4.35 1.12
N THR A 93 -12.90 -5.19 1.34
CA THR A 93 -12.64 -6.34 0.47
C THR A 93 -13.90 -7.17 0.32
N ASN A 94 -14.08 -7.73 -0.87
CA ASN A 94 -15.28 -8.47 -1.26
C ASN A 94 -16.61 -7.71 -1.30
N ALA A 95 -16.65 -6.40 -1.10
CA ALA A 95 -17.88 -5.60 -1.29
C ALA A 95 -18.36 -5.51 -2.75
N GLY A 96 -17.77 -6.25 -3.69
CA GLY A 96 -18.13 -6.23 -5.11
C GLY A 96 -17.54 -5.06 -5.92
N LYS A 97 -16.51 -4.36 -5.42
CA LYS A 97 -15.90 -3.20 -6.10
C LYS A 97 -15.41 -3.51 -7.51
N SER A 98 -14.59 -4.55 -7.66
CA SER A 98 -14.06 -5.00 -8.95
C SER A 98 -15.18 -5.44 -9.90
N THR A 99 -16.24 -6.07 -9.38
CA THR A 99 -17.43 -6.45 -10.15
C THR A 99 -18.17 -5.23 -10.70
N LEU A 100 -18.42 -4.21 -9.86
CA LEU A 100 -19.03 -2.96 -10.28
C LEU A 100 -18.15 -2.24 -11.30
N PHE A 101 -16.85 -2.17 -11.05
CA PHE A 101 -15.88 -1.57 -11.94
C PHE A 101 -15.89 -2.23 -13.32
N ASN A 102 -15.84 -3.55 -13.39
CA ASN A 102 -15.89 -4.31 -14.64
C ASN A 102 -17.17 -4.06 -15.41
N ARG A 103 -18.32 -4.08 -14.71
CA ARG A 103 -19.61 -3.83 -15.34
C ARG A 103 -19.70 -2.42 -15.93
N LEU A 104 -19.17 -1.41 -15.24
CA LEU A 104 -19.19 -0.03 -15.71
C LEU A 104 -18.16 0.26 -16.81
N THR A 105 -17.02 -0.43 -16.81
CA THR A 105 -15.90 -0.15 -17.72
C THR A 105 -15.85 -1.10 -18.92
N GLY A 106 -16.56 -2.23 -18.87
CA GLY A 106 -16.38 -3.34 -19.81
C GLY A 106 -15.00 -3.98 -19.74
N ALA A 107 -14.20 -3.67 -18.71
CA ALA A 107 -12.88 -4.25 -18.52
C ALA A 107 -13.01 -5.66 -17.95
N GLY A 108 -12.14 -6.58 -18.39
CA GLY A 108 -11.98 -7.90 -17.78
C GLY A 108 -10.99 -7.87 -16.63
N VAL A 109 -11.17 -7.00 -15.62
CA VAL A 109 -10.35 -7.06 -14.40
C VAL A 109 -10.73 -8.34 -13.65
N LEU A 110 -9.75 -9.04 -13.09
CA LEU A 110 -9.99 -10.24 -12.29
C LEU A 110 -10.84 -9.85 -11.05
N ALA A 111 -12.05 -10.39 -10.94
CA ALA A 111 -12.90 -10.27 -9.75
C ALA A 111 -12.97 -11.66 -9.11
N GLU A 112 -12.15 -11.89 -8.08
CA GLU A 112 -12.12 -13.15 -7.33
C GLU A 112 -12.38 -12.88 -5.84
N ASP A 113 -12.98 -13.85 -5.14
CA ASP A 113 -13.19 -13.88 -3.68
C ASP A 113 -11.85 -14.04 -2.93
N MET A 114 -10.92 -13.12 -3.15
CA MET A 114 -9.62 -13.08 -2.48
C MET A 114 -9.38 -11.70 -1.88
N LEU A 115 -8.80 -11.69 -0.68
CA LEU A 115 -8.30 -10.45 -0.08
C LEU A 115 -7.26 -9.82 -1.02
N PHE A 116 -7.39 -8.51 -1.25
CA PHE A 116 -6.53 -7.74 -2.15
C PHE A 116 -6.62 -8.10 -3.65
N ALA A 117 -7.77 -8.60 -4.13
CA ALA A 117 -8.01 -8.81 -5.56
C ALA A 117 -7.58 -7.60 -6.44
N THR A 118 -7.80 -6.38 -5.95
CA THR A 118 -7.23 -5.14 -6.49
C THR A 118 -6.22 -4.56 -5.51
N LEU A 119 -4.92 -4.58 -5.84
CA LEU A 119 -3.85 -3.94 -5.06
C LEU A 119 -3.36 -2.63 -5.70
N ASP A 120 -3.52 -2.50 -7.01
CA ASP A 120 -3.06 -1.35 -7.79
C ASP A 120 -4.28 -0.58 -8.31
N PRO A 121 -4.28 0.77 -8.27
CA PRO A 121 -5.43 1.53 -8.69
C PRO A 121 -5.63 1.36 -10.20
N THR A 122 -6.80 0.87 -10.60
CA THR A 122 -7.11 0.66 -12.02
C THR A 122 -7.96 1.81 -12.52
N LEU A 123 -7.39 2.61 -13.42
CA LEU A 123 -8.08 3.74 -14.04
C LEU A 123 -8.66 3.34 -15.39
N ARG A 124 -9.93 3.69 -15.60
CA ARG A 124 -10.62 3.52 -16.88
C ARG A 124 -11.52 4.70 -17.17
N ARG A 125 -11.51 5.13 -18.43
CA ARG A 125 -12.46 6.14 -18.89
C ARG A 125 -13.80 5.46 -19.16
N VAL A 126 -14.86 5.97 -18.54
CA VAL A 126 -16.23 5.50 -18.72
C VAL A 126 -17.07 6.66 -19.25
N ARG A 127 -18.07 6.35 -20.08
CA ARG A 127 -19.05 7.35 -20.51
C ARG A 127 -20.36 7.09 -19.78
N LEU A 128 -20.84 8.08 -19.04
CA LEU A 128 -22.12 7.99 -18.35
C LEU A 128 -23.28 7.97 -19.37
N PRO A 129 -24.48 7.49 -18.98
CA PRO A 129 -25.64 7.41 -19.89
C PRO A 129 -26.01 8.75 -20.54
N HIS A 130 -25.77 9.86 -19.83
CA HIS A 130 -26.00 11.24 -20.28
C HIS A 130 -24.85 11.81 -21.12
N GLY A 131 -23.84 10.99 -21.47
CA GLY A 131 -22.78 11.33 -22.41
C GLY A 131 -21.50 11.90 -21.79
N THR A 132 -21.53 12.28 -20.51
CA THR A 132 -20.37 12.81 -19.78
C THR A 132 -19.29 11.75 -19.60
N PRO A 133 -18.05 11.98 -20.07
CA PRO A 133 -16.92 11.11 -19.78
C PRO A 133 -16.41 11.34 -18.36
N ILE A 134 -16.17 10.25 -17.64
CA ILE A 134 -15.56 10.25 -16.31
C ILE A 134 -14.34 9.31 -16.30
N ILE A 135 -13.47 9.49 -15.33
CA ILE A 135 -12.42 8.52 -15.02
C ILE A 135 -12.87 7.74 -13.79
N LEU A 136 -13.08 6.44 -13.94
CA LEU A 136 -13.38 5.54 -12.84
C LEU A 136 -12.07 4.92 -12.32
N SER A 137 -11.88 4.94 -11.01
CA SER A 137 -10.75 4.35 -10.31
C SER A 137 -11.23 3.21 -9.42
N ASP A 138 -10.77 1.98 -9.67
CA ASP A 138 -10.89 0.89 -8.71
C ASP A 138 -9.79 1.01 -7.67
N THR A 139 -10.15 1.01 -6.39
CA THR A 139 -9.21 1.16 -5.28
C THR A 139 -9.05 -0.16 -4.54
N VAL A 140 -8.08 -0.22 -3.64
CA VAL A 140 -7.90 -1.41 -2.82
C VAL A 140 -9.03 -1.52 -1.81
N GLY A 141 -9.53 -2.73 -1.61
CA GLY A 141 -10.47 -2.99 -0.52
C GLY A 141 -9.86 -2.77 0.86
N PHE A 142 -10.61 -2.08 1.71
CA PHE A 142 -10.31 -1.97 3.12
C PHE A 142 -10.45 -3.33 3.81
N ILE A 143 -9.60 -3.55 4.81
CA ILE A 143 -9.70 -4.67 5.75
C ILE A 143 -9.40 -4.06 7.13
N SER A 144 -10.16 -4.47 8.14
CA SER A 144 -9.87 -4.14 9.54
C SER A 144 -8.49 -4.72 9.94
N ASP A 145 -7.77 -4.05 10.85
CA ASP A 145 -6.44 -4.45 11.32
C ASP A 145 -5.38 -4.65 10.22
N LEU A 146 -5.38 -3.73 9.26
CA LEU A 146 -4.38 -3.68 8.21
C LEU A 146 -2.95 -3.69 8.80
N PRO A 147 -2.12 -4.70 8.46
CA PRO A 147 -0.76 -4.74 8.94
C PRO A 147 0.00 -3.47 8.53
N THR A 148 0.77 -2.88 9.45
CA THR A 148 1.50 -1.62 9.22
C THR A 148 2.41 -1.63 8.00
N HIS A 149 2.91 -2.80 7.59
CA HIS A 149 3.72 -2.97 6.39
C HIS A 149 2.93 -2.84 5.09
N LEU A 150 1.62 -3.12 5.10
CA LEU A 150 0.72 -2.96 3.97
C LEU A 150 0.12 -1.55 3.90
N VAL A 151 -0.01 -0.85 5.03
CA VAL A 151 -0.47 0.56 5.06
C VAL A 151 0.39 1.46 4.15
N ALA A 152 1.70 1.20 4.07
CA ALA A 152 2.57 1.93 3.15
C ALA A 152 2.13 1.71 1.69
N ALA A 153 1.91 0.46 1.29
CA ALA A 153 1.48 0.08 -0.08
C ALA A 153 0.12 0.70 -0.43
N PHE A 154 -0.76 0.84 0.56
CA PHE A 154 -2.06 1.51 0.40
C PHE A 154 -2.00 3.02 0.43
N ARG A 155 -0.94 3.62 0.99
CA ARG A 155 -0.82 5.09 0.97
C ARG A 155 -0.85 5.64 -0.44
N ALA A 156 -0.21 4.94 -1.38
CA ALA A 156 -0.26 5.28 -2.78
C ALA A 156 -1.70 5.23 -3.32
N THR A 157 -2.45 4.18 -3.03
CA THR A 157 -3.83 4.04 -3.53
C THR A 157 -4.80 5.00 -2.86
N LEU A 158 -4.62 5.30 -1.57
CA LEU A 158 -5.39 6.29 -0.81
C LEU A 158 -5.17 7.72 -1.33
N GLU A 159 -3.95 8.06 -1.77
CA GLU A 159 -3.69 9.36 -2.40
C GLU A 159 -4.55 9.60 -3.66
N GLU A 160 -4.95 8.54 -4.37
CA GLU A 160 -5.83 8.66 -5.54
C GLU A 160 -7.30 8.86 -5.11
N VAL A 161 -7.70 8.31 -3.96
CA VAL A 161 -9.03 8.55 -3.35
C VAL A 161 -9.16 10.00 -2.90
N VAL A 162 -8.13 10.53 -2.22
CA VAL A 162 -8.09 11.91 -1.72
C VAL A 162 -8.21 12.94 -2.85
N GLU A 163 -7.76 12.61 -4.04
CA GLU A 163 -7.86 13.50 -5.21
C GLU A 163 -9.12 13.30 -6.05
N ALA A 164 -9.96 12.32 -5.74
CA ALA A 164 -11.17 12.09 -6.51
C ALA A 164 -12.17 13.24 -6.32
N ASP A 165 -12.82 13.64 -7.41
CA ASP A 165 -13.91 14.62 -7.36
C ASP A 165 -15.15 14.02 -6.68
N LEU A 166 -15.29 12.69 -6.75
CA LEU A 166 -16.34 11.94 -6.09
C LEU A 166 -15.80 10.61 -5.54
N VAL A 167 -16.14 10.32 -4.29
CA VAL A 167 -15.88 9.03 -3.66
C VAL A 167 -17.19 8.23 -3.63
N LEU A 168 -17.17 7.05 -4.24
CA LEU A 168 -18.27 6.10 -4.26
C LEU A 168 -18.01 4.98 -3.27
N HIS A 169 -18.66 5.05 -2.11
CA HIS A 169 -18.55 4.02 -1.08
C HIS A 169 -19.47 2.85 -1.38
N LEU A 170 -18.88 1.70 -1.74
CA LEU A 170 -19.58 0.45 -2.01
C LEU A 170 -19.57 -0.43 -0.75
N ARG A 171 -20.74 -0.93 -0.38
CA ARG A 171 -20.97 -1.75 0.81
C ARG A 171 -21.64 -3.05 0.43
N ASP A 172 -21.20 -4.15 1.02
CA ASP A 172 -21.98 -5.38 1.02
C ASP A 172 -23.05 -5.26 2.10
N ILE A 173 -24.33 -5.41 1.72
CA ILE A 173 -25.47 -5.36 2.64
C ILE A 173 -25.82 -6.76 3.18
N SER A 174 -25.30 -7.81 2.55
CA SER A 174 -25.49 -9.18 3.02
C SER A 174 -24.56 -9.54 4.19
N ASP A 175 -23.47 -8.78 4.36
CA ASP A 175 -22.54 -8.93 5.48
C ASP A 175 -23.15 -8.37 6.78
N PRO A 176 -23.29 -9.18 7.86
CA PRO A 176 -23.75 -8.71 9.16
C PRO A 176 -22.95 -7.53 9.73
N ASP A 177 -21.66 -7.45 9.39
CA ASP A 177 -20.73 -6.41 9.89
C ASP A 177 -20.76 -5.13 9.04
N THR A 178 -21.65 -5.03 8.04
CA THR A 178 -21.75 -3.89 7.11
C THR A 178 -21.81 -2.51 7.77
N ALA A 179 -22.41 -2.42 8.96
CA ALA A 179 -22.51 -1.17 9.70
C ALA A 179 -21.15 -0.75 10.31
N ALA A 180 -20.48 -1.70 10.97
CA ALA A 180 -19.14 -1.47 11.53
C ALA A 180 -18.12 -1.17 10.43
N GLN A 181 -18.17 -1.92 9.33
CA GLN A 181 -17.35 -1.68 8.15
C GLN A 181 -17.57 -0.27 7.58
N ALA A 182 -18.80 0.23 7.57
CA ALA A 182 -19.08 1.57 7.07
C ALA A 182 -18.43 2.65 7.94
N GLU A 183 -18.58 2.54 9.26
CA GLU A 183 -17.95 3.46 10.23
C GLU A 183 -16.42 3.44 10.13
N ASP A 184 -15.82 2.27 9.89
CA ASP A 184 -14.38 2.13 9.71
C ASP A 184 -13.90 2.86 8.45
N VAL A 185 -14.62 2.77 7.33
CA VAL A 185 -14.28 3.50 6.09
C VAL A 185 -14.47 5.00 6.26
N GLU A 186 -15.53 5.46 6.94
CA GLU A 186 -15.80 6.89 7.15
C GLU A 186 -14.77 7.58 8.05
N ARG A 187 -14.08 6.82 8.90
CA ARG A 187 -13.05 7.35 9.81
C ARG A 187 -11.71 7.63 9.12
N ILE A 188 -11.49 7.04 7.94
CA ILE A 188 -10.23 7.10 7.18
C ILE A 188 -10.22 8.35 6.29
#